data_AF-A0A5E4Z657-F1
#
_entry.id   AF-A0A5E4Z657-F1
#
_cell.length_a   1.000
_cell.length_b   1.000
_cell.length_c   1.000
_cell.angle_alpha   90.00
_cell.angle_beta   90.00
_cell.angle_gamma   90.00
#
_symmetry.space_group_name_H-M   'P 1'
#
loop_
_entity.id
_entity.type
_entity.pdbx_description
1 polymer ?
#
loop_
_entity_poly.entity_id
_entity_poly.type
_entity_poly.pdbx_seq_one_letter_code
_entity_poly.pdbx_strand_id
1 'polypeptide(L)'
;MQAPQLEPRFVRRLSLLCCHCVRNIAYYRVGFVGEDGTGSLKQPSQFGATVNGDLLDIAVLEWCKLFADRNARHHWKRFVRADDDQKQFLSGLLAATGISLEDWKRYLDQMRVYRDKFVAHLDDQQVMNIPTLDGALSSTFFLYENVRAKSPDHIFRTPHLVHLPDDLEVYYEACCDEGRAAYGAARNFD
;
A
#
# COMPACT_ATOMS: atom_id res chain seq x y z
N MET A 1 -11.25 25.55 19.79
CA MET A 1 -9.83 25.14 19.66
C MET A 1 -9.59 24.76 18.22
N GLN A 2 -8.64 25.40 17.54
CA GLN A 2 -8.27 25.03 16.18
C GLN A 2 -7.51 23.69 16.24
N ALA A 3 -7.93 22.70 15.46
CA ALA A 3 -7.21 21.43 15.40
C ALA A 3 -5.75 21.68 14.99
N PRO A 4 -4.76 21.04 15.64
CA PRO A 4 -3.35 21.24 15.28
C PRO A 4 -3.14 20.90 13.81
N GLN A 5 -2.63 21.86 13.05
CA GLN A 5 -2.38 21.71 11.61
C GLN A 5 -1.42 20.55 11.36
N LEU A 6 -1.69 19.75 10.34
CA LEU A 6 -0.82 18.62 9.98
C LEU A 6 0.50 19.15 9.42
N GLU A 7 1.60 18.65 9.96
CA GLU A 7 2.95 18.98 9.51
C GLU A 7 3.17 18.58 8.03
N PRO A 8 3.60 19.50 7.15
CA PRO A 8 3.80 19.19 5.72
C PRO A 8 4.75 18.01 5.48
N ARG A 9 5.78 17.84 6.32
CA ARG A 9 6.71 16.70 6.26
C ARG A 9 6.02 15.37 6.57
N PHE A 10 5.05 15.37 7.47
CA PHE A 10 4.27 14.18 7.80
C PHE A 10 3.34 13.81 6.65
N VAL A 11 2.58 14.78 6.12
CA VAL A 11 1.69 14.59 4.96
C VAL A 11 2.47 14.05 3.78
N ARG A 12 3.66 14.59 3.52
CA ARG A 12 4.55 14.10 2.46
C ARG A 12 4.90 12.63 2.60
N ARG A 13 5.41 12.24 3.76
CA ARG A 13 5.87 10.86 3.98
C ARG A 13 4.71 9.88 3.96
N LEU A 14 3.58 10.25 4.55
CA LEU A 14 2.36 9.45 4.52
C LEU A 14 1.89 9.21 3.07
N SER A 15 1.86 10.27 2.26
CA SER A 15 1.44 10.21 0.86
C SER A 15 2.40 9.38 -0.01
N LEU A 16 3.72 9.52 0.22
CA LEU A 16 4.74 8.70 -0.45
C LEU A 16 4.60 7.21 -0.11
N LEU A 17 4.32 6.87 1.15
CA LEU A 17 4.09 5.49 1.57
C LEU A 17 2.86 4.90 0.86
N CYS A 18 1.79 5.69 0.70
CA CYS A 18 0.62 5.27 -0.07
C CYS A 18 1.00 4.98 -1.53
N CYS A 19 1.72 5.90 -2.19
CA CYS A 19 2.18 5.72 -3.57
C CYS A 19 3.10 4.49 -3.72
N HIS A 20 4.03 4.29 -2.79
CA HIS A 20 4.91 3.13 -2.80
C HIS A 20 4.13 1.83 -2.62
N CYS A 21 3.17 1.80 -1.69
CA CYS A 21 2.33 0.63 -1.47
C CYS A 21 1.61 0.24 -2.77
N VAL A 22 0.85 1.16 -3.37
CA VAL A 22 0.04 0.83 -4.56
C VAL A 22 0.87 0.51 -5.79
N ARG A 23 2.00 1.21 -6.02
CA ARG A 23 2.90 0.91 -7.14
C ARG A 23 3.47 -0.49 -7.05
N ASN A 24 3.91 -0.89 -5.85
CA ASN A 24 4.47 -2.23 -5.66
C ASN A 24 3.39 -3.32 -5.79
N ILE A 25 2.16 -3.07 -5.32
CA ILE A 25 1.02 -3.98 -5.56
C ILE A 25 0.78 -4.13 -7.07
N ALA A 26 0.76 -3.01 -7.82
CA ALA A 26 0.54 -3.00 -9.26
C ALA A 26 1.60 -3.86 -9.98
N TYR A 27 2.88 -3.57 -9.75
CA TYR A 27 3.98 -4.29 -10.39
C TYR A 27 4.03 -5.78 -10.00
N TYR A 28 3.74 -6.11 -8.73
CA TYR A 28 3.64 -7.49 -8.25
C TYR A 28 2.57 -8.25 -9.03
N ARG A 29 1.37 -7.67 -9.12
CA ARG A 29 0.22 -8.29 -9.78
C ARG A 29 0.48 -8.52 -11.26
N VAL A 30 0.91 -7.49 -11.99
CA VAL A 30 1.18 -7.61 -13.43
C VAL A 30 2.40 -8.47 -13.75
N GLY A 31 3.23 -8.82 -12.75
CA GLY A 31 4.30 -9.82 -12.88
C GLY A 31 3.79 -11.24 -13.08
N PHE A 32 2.52 -11.51 -12.75
CA PHE A 32 1.86 -12.79 -13.02
C PHE A 32 1.05 -12.76 -14.31
N VAL A 33 0.88 -13.94 -14.93
CA VAL A 33 0.03 -14.09 -16.14
C VAL A 33 -1.42 -13.71 -15.86
N GLY A 34 -1.96 -14.00 -14.66
CA GLY A 34 -3.32 -13.64 -14.27
C GLY A 34 -3.52 -12.15 -13.97
N GLU A 35 -2.44 -11.38 -13.82
CA GLU A 35 -2.44 -9.95 -13.45
C GLU A 35 -3.19 -9.59 -12.15
N ASP A 36 -3.49 -10.59 -11.33
CA ASP A 36 -4.12 -10.48 -10.01
C ASP A 36 -3.22 -11.02 -8.89
N GLY A 37 -2.00 -11.43 -9.23
CA GLY A 37 -1.08 -12.13 -8.32
C GLY A 37 -1.15 -13.66 -8.42
N THR A 38 -1.92 -14.21 -9.37
CA THR A 38 -2.12 -15.66 -9.52
C THR A 38 -1.58 -16.23 -10.84
N GLY A 39 -1.31 -17.53 -10.85
CA GLY A 39 -0.76 -18.25 -11.99
C GLY A 39 0.77 -18.23 -12.04
N SER A 40 1.35 -18.45 -13.22
CA SER A 40 2.80 -18.43 -13.40
C SER A 40 3.33 -16.99 -13.50
N LEU A 41 4.56 -16.79 -13.02
CA LEU A 41 5.29 -15.55 -13.25
C LEU A 41 5.59 -15.37 -14.74
N LYS A 42 5.46 -14.14 -15.24
CA LYS A 42 5.85 -13.75 -16.60
C LYS A 42 7.36 -13.88 -16.82
N GLN A 43 8.16 -13.69 -15.76
CA GLN A 43 9.60 -14.01 -15.72
C GLN A 43 9.88 -15.10 -14.67
N PRO A 44 9.90 -16.39 -15.06
CA PRO A 44 10.08 -17.50 -14.11
C PRO A 44 11.54 -17.76 -13.71
N SER A 45 12.47 -16.84 -14.01
CA SER A 45 13.86 -16.94 -13.58
C SER A 45 14.00 -16.64 -12.08
N GLN A 46 15.11 -17.04 -11.46
CA GLN A 46 15.39 -16.66 -10.07
C GLN A 46 15.39 -15.14 -9.90
N PHE A 47 15.92 -14.40 -10.87
CA PHE A 47 15.86 -12.94 -10.86
C PHE A 47 14.42 -12.42 -10.86
N GLY A 48 13.57 -12.90 -11.78
CA GLY A 48 12.17 -12.47 -11.87
C GLY A 48 11.37 -12.84 -10.62
N ALA A 49 11.60 -14.04 -10.07
CA ALA A 49 11.00 -14.47 -8.81
C ALA A 49 11.43 -13.60 -7.63
N THR A 50 12.72 -13.28 -7.51
CA THR A 50 13.24 -12.38 -6.46
C THR A 50 12.65 -10.99 -6.59
N VAL A 51 12.71 -10.38 -7.79
CA VAL A 51 12.17 -9.04 -8.01
C VAL A 51 10.67 -9.00 -7.69
N ASN A 52 9.91 -9.99 -8.14
CA ASN A 52 8.47 -10.02 -7.87
C ASN A 52 8.16 -10.24 -6.38
N GLY A 53 8.93 -11.08 -5.68
CA GLY A 53 8.84 -11.24 -4.23
C GLY A 53 9.14 -9.94 -3.48
N ASP A 54 10.20 -9.22 -3.86
CA ASP A 54 10.58 -7.96 -3.24
C ASP A 54 9.48 -6.88 -3.39
N LEU A 55 8.77 -6.86 -4.54
CA LEU A 55 7.63 -5.97 -4.73
C LEU A 55 6.52 -6.25 -3.71
N LEU A 56 6.17 -7.51 -3.49
CA LEU A 56 5.20 -7.91 -2.46
C LEU A 56 5.67 -7.50 -1.06
N ASP A 57 6.94 -7.77 -0.73
CA ASP A 57 7.50 -7.49 0.58
C ASP A 57 7.48 -6.00 0.90
N ILE A 58 7.87 -5.16 -0.07
CA ILE A 58 7.80 -3.70 0.07
C ILE A 58 6.35 -3.24 0.19
N ALA A 59 5.41 -3.76 -0.61
CA ALA A 59 3.99 -3.42 -0.49
C ALA A 59 3.47 -3.70 0.93
N VAL A 60 3.75 -4.89 1.48
CA VAL A 60 3.32 -5.27 2.83
C VAL A 60 4.02 -4.43 3.90
N LEU A 61 5.31 -4.13 3.75
CA LEU A 61 6.06 -3.28 4.68
C LEU A 61 5.49 -1.86 4.75
N GLU A 62 5.25 -1.23 3.60
CA GLU A 62 4.69 0.13 3.56
C GLU A 62 3.27 0.15 4.09
N TRP A 63 2.44 -0.81 3.71
CA TRP A 63 1.08 -0.94 4.24
C TRP A 63 1.07 -1.14 5.76
N CYS A 64 1.96 -1.97 6.29
CA CYS A 64 2.09 -2.16 7.74
C CYS A 64 2.42 -0.86 8.47
N LYS A 65 3.28 0.01 7.91
CA LYS A 65 3.59 1.32 8.51
C LYS A 65 2.36 2.25 8.54
N LEU A 66 1.47 2.11 7.57
CA LEU A 66 0.24 2.91 7.46
C LEU A 66 -0.85 2.41 8.41
N PHE A 67 -1.06 1.10 8.53
CA PHE A 67 -2.26 0.53 9.19
C PHE A 67 -2.00 -0.43 10.34
N ALA A 68 -0.90 -1.17 10.31
CA ALA A 68 -0.70 -2.30 11.22
C ALA A 68 0.23 -1.97 12.39
N ASP A 69 1.32 -1.24 12.18
CA ASP A 69 2.20 -0.86 13.27
C ASP A 69 1.70 0.41 13.95
N ARG A 70 1.03 0.25 15.10
CA ARG A 70 0.49 1.37 15.89
C ARG A 70 1.57 2.35 16.35
N ASN A 71 2.82 1.91 16.47
CA ASN A 71 3.94 2.74 16.88
C ASN A 71 4.60 3.45 15.69
N ALA A 72 4.31 3.02 14.46
CA ALA A 72 4.89 3.61 13.26
C ALA A 72 4.61 5.13 13.19
N ARG A 73 5.64 5.86 12.72
CA ARG A 73 5.59 7.32 12.59
C ARG A 73 4.53 7.82 11.62
N HIS A 74 4.07 6.95 10.72
CA HIS A 74 3.15 7.26 9.64
C HIS A 74 1.84 6.46 9.73
N HIS A 75 1.54 5.91 10.91
CA HIS A 75 0.28 5.22 11.14
C HIS A 75 -0.91 6.19 10.99
N TRP A 76 -2.01 5.75 10.39
CA TRP A 76 -3.19 6.59 10.08
C TRP A 76 -3.78 7.31 11.30
N LYS A 77 -3.68 6.72 12.51
CA LYS A 77 -4.11 7.38 13.76
C LYS A 77 -3.32 8.64 14.12
N ARG A 78 -2.12 8.84 13.55
CA ARG A 78 -1.36 10.09 13.72
C ARG A 78 -1.85 11.20 12.79
N PHE A 79 -2.51 10.80 11.69
CA PHE A 79 -3.23 11.69 10.77
C PHE A 79 -4.60 12.06 11.36
N VAL A 80 -5.36 11.08 11.84
CA VAL A 80 -6.67 11.28 12.49
C VAL A 80 -6.53 11.19 14.01
N ARG A 81 -6.30 12.32 14.68
CA ARG A 81 -5.88 12.34 16.10
C ARG A 81 -7.01 12.26 17.12
N ALA A 82 -8.18 12.86 16.82
CA ALA A 82 -9.31 12.85 17.74
C ALA A 82 -10.02 11.48 17.73
N ASP A 83 -10.43 11.00 18.90
CA ASP A 83 -11.00 9.65 19.04
C ASP A 83 -12.30 9.47 18.25
N ASP A 84 -13.17 10.48 18.22
CA ASP A 84 -14.41 10.41 17.44
C ASP A 84 -14.15 10.44 15.93
N ASP A 85 -13.18 11.24 15.49
CA ASP A 85 -12.73 11.23 14.09
C ASP A 85 -12.10 9.87 13.73
N GLN A 86 -11.39 9.20 14.65
CA GLN A 86 -10.83 7.87 14.41
C GLN A 86 -11.93 6.82 14.23
N LYS A 87 -13.03 6.89 14.99
CA LYS A 87 -14.17 5.99 14.83
C LYS A 87 -14.83 6.19 13.46
N GLN A 88 -15.05 7.45 13.06
CA GLN A 88 -15.61 7.79 11.75
C GLN A 88 -14.69 7.34 10.61
N PHE A 89 -13.39 7.60 10.73
CA PHE A 89 -12.39 7.18 9.75
C PHE A 89 -12.36 5.65 9.62
N LEU A 90 -12.35 4.93 10.74
CA LEU A 90 -12.39 3.47 10.71
C LEU A 90 -13.70 2.96 10.10
N SER A 91 -14.84 3.56 10.41
CA SER A 91 -16.12 3.20 9.77
C SER A 91 -16.09 3.40 8.26
N GLY A 92 -15.53 4.52 7.79
CA GLY A 92 -15.36 4.80 6.36
C GLY A 92 -14.38 3.81 5.70
N LEU A 93 -13.28 3.47 6.39
CA LEU A 93 -12.31 2.49 5.92
C LEU A 93 -12.94 1.10 5.75
N LEU A 94 -13.74 0.66 6.74
CA LEU A 94 -14.47 -0.61 6.67
C LEU A 94 -15.50 -0.62 5.53
N ALA A 95 -16.19 0.50 5.30
CA ALA A 95 -17.10 0.64 4.17
C ALA A 95 -16.35 0.59 2.82
N ALA A 96 -15.22 1.29 2.69
CA ALA A 96 -14.41 1.32 1.47
C ALA A 96 -13.77 -0.04 1.14
N THR A 97 -13.43 -0.82 2.17
CA THR A 97 -12.87 -2.18 2.01
C THR A 97 -13.94 -3.27 1.90
N GLY A 98 -15.19 -2.96 2.24
CA GLY A 98 -16.30 -3.91 2.20
C GLY A 98 -16.26 -5.01 3.25
N ILE A 99 -15.48 -4.86 4.32
CA ILE A 99 -15.29 -5.91 5.35
C ILE A 99 -15.69 -5.45 6.75
N SER A 100 -15.96 -6.43 7.62
CA SER A 100 -16.31 -6.16 9.02
C SER A 100 -15.10 -5.71 9.84
N LEU A 101 -15.35 -5.12 11.03
CA LEU A 101 -14.26 -4.80 11.97
C LEU A 101 -13.49 -6.04 12.42
N GLU A 102 -14.15 -7.19 12.52
CA GLU A 102 -13.49 -8.45 12.89
C GLU A 102 -12.56 -8.92 11.77
N ASP A 103 -13.04 -8.91 10.53
CA ASP A 103 -12.23 -9.30 9.37
C ASP A 103 -11.07 -8.33 9.15
N TRP A 104 -11.27 -7.03 9.40
CA TRP A 104 -10.19 -6.05 9.38
C TRP A 104 -9.10 -6.35 10.42
N LYS A 105 -9.47 -6.74 11.65
CA LYS A 105 -8.49 -7.16 12.66
C LYS A 105 -7.73 -8.40 12.22
N ARG A 106 -8.44 -9.39 11.67
CA ARG A 106 -7.83 -10.61 11.12
C ARG A 106 -6.86 -10.28 9.99
N TYR A 107 -7.25 -9.36 9.11
CA TYR A 107 -6.42 -8.91 7.99
C TYR A 107 -5.15 -8.17 8.46
N LEU A 108 -5.28 -7.28 9.45
CA LEU A 108 -4.12 -6.63 10.07
C LEU A 108 -3.13 -7.65 10.64
N ASP A 109 -3.63 -8.69 11.29
CA ASP A 109 -2.78 -9.72 11.88
C ASP A 109 -2.14 -10.61 10.81
N GLN A 110 -2.85 -10.95 9.73
CA GLN A 110 -2.28 -11.67 8.57
C GLN A 110 -1.11 -10.90 7.94
N MET A 111 -1.29 -9.60 7.66
CA MET A 111 -0.26 -8.74 7.10
C MET A 111 0.96 -8.61 8.03
N ARG A 112 0.74 -8.50 9.35
CA ARG A 112 1.83 -8.47 10.35
C ARG A 112 2.58 -9.79 10.42
N VAL A 113 1.87 -10.92 10.44
CA VAL A 113 2.49 -12.25 10.47
C VAL A 113 3.35 -12.45 9.23
N TYR A 114 2.85 -12.07 8.04
CA TYR A 114 3.66 -12.11 6.82
C TYR A 114 4.96 -11.29 6.98
N ARG A 115 4.84 -10.01 7.37
CA ARG A 115 5.98 -9.13 7.57
C ARG A 115 6.99 -9.71 8.58
N ASP A 116 6.51 -10.10 9.76
CA ASP A 116 7.38 -10.49 10.85
C ASP A 116 8.04 -11.84 10.59
N LYS A 117 7.32 -12.80 10.02
CA LYS A 117 7.81 -14.17 9.85
C LYS A 117 8.60 -14.39 8.56
N PHE A 118 8.25 -13.70 7.48
CA PHE A 118 8.84 -13.99 6.18
C PHE A 118 9.72 -12.86 5.63
N VAL A 119 9.42 -11.60 5.96
CA VAL A 119 10.20 -10.46 5.48
C VAL A 119 11.30 -10.05 6.45
N ALA A 120 10.97 -9.96 7.75
CA ALA A 120 11.87 -9.38 8.75
C ALA A 120 12.79 -10.41 9.42
N HIS A 121 12.28 -11.60 9.75
CA HIS A 121 13.03 -12.57 10.56
C HIS A 121 13.38 -13.87 9.84
N LEU A 122 12.73 -14.18 8.70
CA LEU A 122 12.85 -15.48 7.99
C LEU A 122 12.79 -16.66 8.98
N ASP A 123 11.70 -16.72 9.73
CA ASP A 123 11.46 -17.68 10.82
C ASP A 123 11.20 -19.11 10.31
N ASP A 124 11.09 -20.07 11.24
CA ASP A 124 10.92 -21.52 11.02
C ASP A 124 9.64 -21.95 10.26
N GLN A 125 8.80 -21.01 9.80
CA GLN A 125 7.57 -21.35 9.08
C GLN A 125 7.89 -21.84 7.66
N GLN A 126 7.57 -23.09 7.37
CA GLN A 126 7.87 -23.70 6.08
C GLN A 126 6.94 -23.29 4.94
N VAL A 127 5.77 -22.70 5.25
CA VAL A 127 4.77 -22.30 4.26
C VAL A 127 4.46 -20.83 4.40
N MET A 128 4.75 -20.07 3.35
CA MET A 128 4.41 -18.66 3.25
C MET A 128 2.95 -18.50 2.83
N ASN A 129 2.12 -18.00 3.75
CA ASN A 129 0.74 -17.61 3.44
C ASN A 129 0.72 -16.14 3.01
N ILE A 130 0.71 -15.90 1.71
CA ILE A 130 0.66 -14.55 1.15
C ILE A 130 -0.74 -13.96 1.38
N PRO A 131 -0.88 -12.80 2.05
CA PRO A 131 -2.17 -12.14 2.24
C PRO A 131 -2.69 -11.58 0.90
N THR A 132 -4.00 -11.61 0.71
CA THR A 132 -4.65 -10.95 -0.45
C THR A 132 -4.41 -9.44 -0.38
N LEU A 133 -4.13 -8.80 -1.51
CA LEU A 133 -3.75 -7.37 -1.54
C LEU A 133 -4.93 -6.42 -1.80
N ASP A 134 -6.16 -6.92 -2.02
CA ASP A 134 -7.33 -6.06 -2.28
C ASP A 134 -7.63 -5.13 -1.11
N GLY A 135 -7.69 -5.69 0.11
CA GLY A 135 -7.89 -4.90 1.32
C GLY A 135 -6.79 -3.85 1.50
N ALA A 136 -5.53 -4.19 1.15
CA ALA A 136 -4.41 -3.25 1.23
C ALA A 136 -4.55 -2.11 0.22
N LEU A 137 -4.99 -2.43 -0.99
CA LEU A 137 -5.19 -1.46 -2.06
C LEU A 137 -6.33 -0.49 -1.72
N SER A 138 -7.54 -0.99 -1.44
CA SER A 138 -8.71 -0.17 -1.13
C SER A 138 -8.52 0.69 0.13
N SER A 139 -7.89 0.14 1.18
CA SER A 139 -7.59 0.93 2.39
C SER A 139 -6.59 2.06 2.11
N THR A 140 -5.61 1.83 1.23
CA THR A 140 -4.61 2.83 0.87
C THR A 140 -5.20 3.94 0.00
N PHE A 141 -6.08 3.61 -0.96
CA PHE A 141 -6.84 4.59 -1.72
C PHE A 141 -7.66 5.49 -0.80
N PHE A 142 -8.45 4.88 0.10
CA PHE A 142 -9.25 5.61 1.08
C PHE A 142 -8.40 6.55 1.97
N LEU A 143 -7.25 6.07 2.46
CA LEU A 143 -6.36 6.90 3.27
C LEU A 143 -5.81 8.08 2.47
N TYR A 144 -5.34 7.85 1.24
CA TYR A 144 -4.76 8.89 0.41
C TYR A 144 -5.78 9.97 0.05
N GLU A 145 -6.99 9.56 -0.35
CA GLU A 145 -8.10 10.48 -0.62
C GLU A 145 -8.40 11.36 0.60
N ASN A 146 -8.48 10.76 1.80
CA ASN A 146 -8.69 11.51 3.04
C ASN A 146 -7.54 12.49 3.33
N VAL A 147 -6.29 12.09 3.08
CA VAL A 147 -5.12 12.96 3.27
C VAL A 147 -5.17 14.15 2.34
N ARG A 148 -5.60 13.96 1.09
CA ARG A 148 -5.76 15.03 0.09
C ARG A 148 -6.91 15.96 0.48
N ALA A 149 -8.06 15.43 0.86
CA ALA A 149 -9.23 16.21 1.24
C ALA A 149 -9.04 17.04 2.52
N LYS A 150 -8.28 16.53 3.50
CA LYS A 150 -8.11 17.19 4.81
C LYS A 150 -6.84 18.02 4.93
N SER A 151 -5.90 17.89 4.00
CA SER A 151 -4.68 18.70 3.98
C SER A 151 -4.87 19.91 3.05
N PRO A 152 -4.42 21.12 3.42
CA PRO A 152 -4.50 22.27 2.53
C PRO A 152 -3.79 22.04 1.19
N ASP A 153 -4.44 22.39 0.08
CA ASP A 153 -3.93 22.23 -1.31
C ASP A 153 -2.48 22.72 -1.49
N HIS A 154 -2.12 23.83 -0.85
CA HIS A 154 -0.79 24.42 -0.99
C HIS A 154 0.34 23.48 -0.52
N ILE A 155 0.06 22.52 0.36
CA ILE A 155 1.03 21.50 0.77
C ILE A 155 1.45 20.66 -0.44
N PHE A 156 0.48 20.23 -1.27
CA PHE A 156 0.75 19.43 -2.46
C PHE A 156 1.37 20.21 -3.61
N ARG A 157 1.25 21.55 -3.59
CA ARG A 157 1.90 22.43 -4.59
C ARG A 157 3.37 22.72 -4.30
N THR A 158 3.93 22.19 -3.22
CA THR A 158 5.36 22.33 -2.92
C THR A 158 6.22 21.49 -3.88
N PRO A 159 7.46 21.90 -4.22
CA PRO A 159 8.32 21.14 -5.14
C PRO A 159 8.56 19.68 -4.73
N HIS A 160 8.47 19.38 -3.43
CA HIS A 160 8.67 18.03 -2.89
C HIS A 160 7.44 17.13 -3.01
N LEU A 161 6.29 17.67 -3.44
CA LEU A 161 5.00 17.01 -3.47
C LEU A 161 4.23 17.17 -4.78
N VAL A 162 4.62 18.13 -5.63
CA VAL A 162 3.95 18.40 -6.91
C VAL A 162 3.93 17.21 -7.87
N HIS A 163 4.80 16.23 -7.66
CA HIS A 163 4.86 14.99 -8.44
C HIS A 163 3.97 13.87 -7.90
N LEU A 164 3.34 14.05 -6.74
CA LEU A 164 2.41 13.05 -6.21
C LEU A 164 1.08 13.10 -6.98
N PRO A 165 0.43 11.95 -7.18
CA PRO A 165 -0.75 11.89 -8.02
C PRO A 165 -1.97 12.63 -7.43
N ASP A 166 -2.68 13.32 -8.32
CA ASP A 166 -4.14 13.42 -8.43
C ASP A 166 -4.96 12.48 -7.53
N ASP A 167 -4.93 11.25 -8.00
CA ASP A 167 -5.84 10.18 -7.70
C ASP A 167 -4.99 8.92 -7.66
N LEU A 168 -5.09 8.18 -6.56
CA LEU A 168 -4.22 7.04 -6.34
C LEU A 168 -4.67 5.80 -7.13
N GLU A 169 -5.94 5.71 -7.53
CA GLU A 169 -6.47 4.66 -8.41
C GLU A 169 -5.94 4.86 -9.83
N VAL A 170 -6.03 6.09 -10.35
CA VAL A 170 -5.45 6.43 -11.67
C VAL A 170 -3.95 6.18 -11.69
N TYR A 171 -3.26 6.50 -10.59
CA TYR A 171 -1.83 6.21 -10.45
C TYR A 171 -1.54 4.71 -10.42
N TYR A 172 -2.34 3.91 -9.72
CA TYR A 172 -2.22 2.46 -9.70
C TYR A 172 -2.35 1.87 -11.11
N GLU A 173 -3.34 2.29 -11.89
CA GLU A 173 -3.51 1.82 -13.27
C GLU A 173 -2.34 2.23 -14.18
N ALA A 174 -1.83 3.46 -14.03
CA ALA A 174 -0.63 3.89 -14.75
C ALA A 174 0.60 3.01 -14.39
N CYS A 175 0.74 2.60 -13.14
CA CYS A 175 1.77 1.64 -12.73
C CYS A 175 1.52 0.24 -13.32
N CYS A 176 0.26 -0.22 -13.39
CA CYS A 176 -0.06 -1.48 -14.07
C CYS A 176 0.40 -1.43 -15.55
N ASP A 177 0.09 -0.35 -16.26
CA ASP A 177 0.48 -0.17 -17.67
C ASP A 177 1.99 -0.11 -17.85
N GLU A 178 2.69 0.63 -17.00
CA GLU A 178 4.16 0.68 -16.98
C GLU A 178 4.76 -0.72 -16.75
N GLY A 179 4.25 -1.46 -15.76
CA GLY A 179 4.69 -2.81 -15.46
C GLY A 179 4.44 -3.79 -16.61
N ARG A 180 3.27 -3.72 -17.26
CA ARG A 180 2.96 -4.52 -18.46
C ARG A 180 3.95 -4.24 -19.59
N ALA A 181 4.26 -2.98 -19.84
CA ALA A 181 5.22 -2.59 -20.88
C ALA A 181 6.63 -3.15 -20.56
N ALA A 182 7.07 -3.07 -19.31
CA ALA A 182 8.37 -3.59 -18.89
C ALA A 182 8.47 -5.12 -19.03
N TYR A 183 7.45 -5.87 -18.58
CA TYR A 183 7.42 -7.33 -18.74
C TYR A 183 7.26 -7.75 -20.21
N GLY A 184 6.57 -6.96 -21.02
CA GLY A 184 6.42 -7.19 -22.46
C GLY A 184 7.72 -6.98 -23.24
N ALA A 185 8.48 -5.94 -22.92
CA ALA A 185 9.76 -5.66 -23.55
C ALA A 185 10.78 -6.79 -23.31
N ALA A 186 10.78 -7.39 -22.11
CA ALA A 186 11.68 -8.49 -21.76
C ALA A 186 11.46 -9.78 -22.57
N ARG A 187 10.27 -9.98 -23.17
CA ARG A 187 9.98 -11.14 -24.02
C ARG A 187 10.51 -11.02 -25.45
N ASN A 188 10.89 -9.82 -25.88
CA ASN A 188 11.31 -9.55 -27.26
C ASN A 188 12.84 -9.66 -27.46
N PHE A 189 13.59 -10.07 -26.43
CA PHE A 189 15.05 -10.22 -26.46
C PHE A 189 15.53 -11.68 -26.41
N ASP A 190 14.59 -12.64 -26.39
CA ASP A 190 14.85 -14.09 -26.60
C ASP A 190 14.55 -14.47 -28.06
#